data_AF-A0AAW1UQB4-F1
#
_entry.id   AF-A0AAW1UQB4-F1
#
_cell.length_a   1.000
_cell.length_b   1.000
_cell.length_c   1.000
_cell.angle_alpha   90.00
_cell.angle_beta   90.00
_cell.angle_gamma   90.00
#
_symmetry.space_group_name_H-M   'P 1'
#
loop_
_entity.id
_entity.type
_entity.pdbx_description
1 polymer ?
#
loop_
_entity_poly.entity_id
_entity_poly.type
_entity_poly.pdbx_seq_one_letter_code
_entity_poly.pdbx_strand_id
1 'polypeptide(L)'
;MDWLSHQIKIKYRKFWKYFNRITKVPGLLWIILMSIPVFFIAFTHIRPKLTNIFTEMKNIEFEDRNKGYLIKTVGCKIPDLPVFSSDMAKYFEYEFDGAHCNKDLPPLVQSNLTSLFLDKDSLLKYNVSNLDLFYCCYKELKRKIPVGRPDSQYEFSSVCSKFEKTVEIKEEFVLVECIYDNEKIYKDLFAFIPPKHDVALLDKNRKQFNILIIGIDGISRLNFHRQMNKTVKFLKQLISQNS
;
A
#
# COMPACT_ATOMS: atom_id res chain seq x y z
N MET A 1 -15.44 72.99 -54.48
CA MET A 1 -15.65 71.81 -53.60
C MET A 1 -16.65 72.19 -52.50
N ASP A 2 -17.86 72.62 -52.88
CA ASP A 2 -18.81 73.26 -51.94
C ASP A 2 -20.09 72.45 -51.64
N TRP A 3 -20.17 71.21 -52.12
CA TRP A 3 -21.35 70.35 -51.92
C TRP A 3 -21.24 69.37 -50.73
N LEU A 4 -20.01 69.12 -50.24
CA LEU A 4 -19.76 68.19 -49.13
C LEU A 4 -19.94 68.83 -47.74
N SER A 5 -19.77 70.15 -47.61
CA SER A 5 -19.87 70.87 -46.33
C SER A 5 -21.33 70.97 -45.82
N HIS A 6 -22.31 71.06 -46.73
CA HIS A 6 -23.70 71.29 -46.34
C HIS A 6 -24.43 70.01 -45.88
N GLN A 7 -24.06 68.84 -46.42
CA GLN A 7 -24.63 67.54 -46.00
C GLN A 7 -24.18 67.13 -44.58
N ILE A 8 -22.96 67.50 -44.20
CA ILE A 8 -22.39 67.17 -42.87
C ILE A 8 -23.10 67.93 -41.75
N LYS A 9 -23.44 69.22 -41.96
CA LYS A 9 -24.15 70.03 -40.95
C LYS A 9 -25.57 69.52 -40.64
N ILE A 10 -26.27 68.96 -41.62
CA ILE A 10 -27.65 68.47 -41.44
C ILE A 10 -27.66 67.13 -40.67
N LYS A 11 -26.70 66.23 -40.96
CA LYS A 11 -26.54 64.96 -40.23
C LYS A 11 -26.20 65.21 -38.75
N TYR A 12 -25.32 66.16 -38.45
CA TYR A 12 -24.96 66.51 -37.08
C TYR A 12 -26.13 67.10 -36.27
N ARG A 13 -27.00 67.92 -36.88
CA ARG A 13 -28.18 68.48 -36.18
C ARG A 13 -29.22 67.42 -35.80
N LYS A 14 -29.43 66.39 -36.64
CA LYS A 14 -30.34 65.29 -36.30
C LYS A 14 -29.75 64.37 -35.23
N PHE A 15 -28.45 64.10 -35.29
CA PHE A 15 -27.75 63.30 -34.28
C PHE A 15 -27.77 63.97 -32.90
N TRP A 16 -27.58 65.30 -32.85
CA TRP A 16 -27.59 66.05 -31.59
C TRP A 16 -28.99 66.12 -30.94
N LYS A 17 -30.06 66.16 -31.74
CA LYS A 17 -31.45 66.08 -31.22
C LYS A 17 -31.79 64.69 -30.65
N TYR A 18 -31.20 63.62 -31.17
CA TYR A 18 -31.39 62.27 -30.63
C TYR A 18 -30.63 62.09 -29.31
N PHE A 19 -29.39 62.59 -29.25
CA PHE A 19 -28.55 62.56 -28.06
C PHE A 19 -29.18 63.34 -26.89
N ASN A 20 -29.81 64.49 -27.16
CA ASN A 20 -30.43 65.31 -26.12
C ASN A 20 -31.81 64.80 -25.62
N ARG A 21 -32.30 63.67 -26.17
CA ARG A 21 -33.50 62.97 -25.68
C ARG A 21 -33.16 61.85 -24.70
N ILE A 22 -31.95 61.31 -24.78
CA ILE A 22 -31.41 60.28 -23.87
C ILE A 22 -30.92 60.89 -22.55
N THR A 23 -30.67 62.20 -22.51
CA THR A 23 -30.22 62.96 -21.33
C THR A 23 -31.33 63.38 -20.35
N LYS A 24 -32.59 62.97 -20.59
CA LYS A 24 -33.73 63.21 -19.68
C LYS A 24 -34.12 62.01 -18.82
N VAL A 25 -33.27 60.98 -18.76
CA VAL A 25 -33.43 59.90 -17.79
C VAL A 25 -32.83 60.38 -16.45
N PRO A 26 -33.58 60.34 -15.34
CA PRO A 26 -33.08 60.81 -14.04
C PRO A 26 -31.77 60.08 -13.69
N GLY A 27 -30.75 60.82 -13.26
CA GLY A 27 -29.37 60.34 -13.13
C GLY A 27 -29.17 59.07 -12.30
N LEU A 28 -30.13 58.73 -11.44
CA LEU A 28 -30.15 57.50 -10.65
C LEU A 28 -30.17 56.22 -11.51
N LEU A 29 -30.88 56.22 -12.64
CA LEU A 29 -30.97 55.04 -13.52
C LEU A 29 -29.63 54.77 -14.24
N TRP A 30 -28.87 55.81 -14.57
CA TRP A 30 -27.55 55.67 -15.18
C TRP A 30 -26.50 55.10 -14.22
N ILE A 31 -26.59 55.45 -12.93
CA ILE A 31 -25.71 54.90 -11.90
C ILE A 31 -25.96 53.39 -11.75
N ILE A 32 -27.22 52.97 -11.74
CA ILE A 32 -27.57 51.54 -11.66
C ILE A 32 -27.06 50.80 -12.90
N LEU A 33 -27.30 51.33 -14.11
CA LEU A 33 -26.93 50.68 -15.37
C LEU A 33 -25.41 50.53 -15.55
N MET A 34 -24.62 51.46 -15.02
CA MET A 34 -23.15 51.39 -15.03
C MET A 34 -22.59 50.54 -13.87
N SER A 35 -23.29 50.43 -12.74
CA SER A 35 -22.83 49.64 -11.58
C SER A 35 -22.93 48.13 -11.79
N ILE A 36 -23.94 47.65 -12.54
CA ILE A 36 -24.18 46.23 -12.80
C ILE A 36 -23.01 45.55 -13.53
N PRO A 37 -22.49 46.06 -14.66
CA PRO A 37 -21.35 45.43 -15.35
C PRO A 37 -20.06 45.48 -14.52
N VAL A 38 -19.83 46.54 -13.74
CA VAL A 38 -18.68 46.62 -12.82
C VAL A 38 -18.78 45.55 -11.73
N PHE A 39 -19.98 45.36 -11.17
CA PHE A 39 -20.21 44.32 -10.17
C PHE A 39 -20.06 42.92 -10.77
N PHE A 40 -20.55 42.70 -12.00
CA PHE A 40 -20.42 41.41 -12.68
C PHE A 40 -18.96 41.06 -12.98
N ILE A 41 -18.17 42.02 -13.48
CA ILE A 41 -16.73 41.85 -13.74
C ILE A 41 -15.98 41.59 -12.43
N ALA A 42 -16.29 42.34 -11.37
CA ALA A 42 -15.70 42.10 -10.05
C ALA A 42 -16.05 40.70 -9.53
N PHE A 43 -17.30 40.25 -9.70
CA PHE A 43 -17.75 38.95 -9.22
C PHE A 43 -17.13 37.78 -10.00
N THR A 44 -16.97 37.91 -11.32
CA THR A 44 -16.43 36.85 -12.18
C THR A 44 -14.91 36.76 -12.11
N HIS A 45 -14.18 37.88 -11.94
CA HIS A 45 -12.71 37.86 -11.90
C HIS A 45 -12.12 37.76 -10.50
N ILE A 46 -12.77 38.32 -9.47
CA ILE A 46 -12.19 38.36 -8.12
C ILE A 46 -12.49 37.07 -7.35
N ARG A 47 -13.70 36.50 -7.47
CA ARG A 47 -14.06 35.27 -6.74
C ARG A 47 -13.19 34.05 -7.06
N PRO A 48 -12.92 33.68 -8.33
CA PRO A 48 -12.08 32.50 -8.60
C PRO A 48 -10.64 32.69 -8.13
N LYS A 49 -10.15 33.94 -8.11
CA LYS A 49 -8.83 34.28 -7.58
C LYS A 49 -8.80 34.15 -6.06
N LEU A 50 -9.86 34.57 -5.37
CA LEU A 50 -9.98 34.45 -3.91
C LEU A 50 -10.07 32.99 -3.45
N THR A 51 -10.81 32.13 -4.17
CA THR A 51 -10.90 30.70 -3.84
C THR A 51 -9.57 29.98 -4.05
N ASN A 52 -8.83 30.32 -5.12
CA ASN A 52 -7.51 29.74 -5.37
C ASN A 52 -6.50 30.17 -4.30
N ILE A 53 -6.49 31.46 -3.92
CA ILE A 53 -5.65 31.98 -2.83
C ILE A 53 -6.01 31.32 -1.49
N PHE A 54 -7.30 31.13 -1.19
CA PHE A 54 -7.71 30.49 0.06
C PHE A 54 -7.34 29.00 0.12
N THR A 55 -7.37 28.31 -1.03
CA THR A 55 -6.94 26.91 -1.15
C THR A 55 -5.42 26.79 -1.02
N GLU A 56 -4.68 27.70 -1.64
CA GLU A 56 -3.22 27.77 -1.58
C GLU A 56 -2.75 28.15 -0.16
N MET A 57 -3.38 29.13 0.49
CA MET A 57 -3.12 29.47 1.88
C MET A 57 -3.44 28.32 2.85
N LYS A 58 -4.50 27.54 2.62
CA LYS A 58 -4.81 26.36 3.45
C LYS A 58 -3.75 25.26 3.29
N ASN A 59 -3.19 25.08 2.10
CA ASN A 59 -2.11 24.13 1.85
C ASN A 59 -0.78 24.62 2.46
N ILE A 60 -0.45 25.90 2.32
CA ILE A 60 0.73 26.53 2.94
C ILE A 60 0.64 26.48 4.48
N GLU A 61 -0.53 26.75 5.06
CA GLU A 61 -0.72 26.68 6.52
C GLU A 61 -0.70 25.22 7.03
N PHE A 62 -1.01 24.23 6.18
CA PHE A 62 -0.87 22.82 6.54
C PHE A 62 0.60 22.35 6.43
N GLU A 63 1.31 22.79 5.40
CA GLU A 63 2.72 22.47 5.15
C GLU A 63 3.64 23.15 6.17
N ASP A 64 3.40 24.42 6.48
CA ASP A 64 4.19 25.19 7.46
C ASP A 64 3.85 24.79 8.91
N ARG A 65 2.61 24.38 9.19
CA ARG A 65 2.28 23.78 10.49
C ARG A 65 3.00 22.44 10.67
N ASN A 66 3.16 21.62 9.63
CA ASN A 66 3.77 20.29 9.74
C ASN A 66 5.26 20.23 9.42
N LYS A 67 5.96 21.34 9.18
CA LYS A 67 7.42 21.32 8.99
C LYS A 67 8.13 20.53 10.10
N GLY A 68 8.79 19.44 9.72
CA GLY A 68 9.52 18.54 10.61
C GLY A 68 8.66 17.54 11.40
N TYR A 69 7.35 17.45 11.15
CA TYR A 69 6.44 16.55 11.84
C TYR A 69 5.60 15.73 10.86
N LEU A 70 5.55 14.41 11.08
CA LEU A 70 4.66 13.51 10.38
C LEU A 70 3.21 13.71 10.84
N ILE A 71 3.02 13.93 12.14
CA ILE A 71 1.73 14.25 12.75
C ILE A 71 1.97 15.39 13.72
N LYS A 72 1.24 16.50 13.56
CA LYS A 72 1.24 17.60 14.52
C LYS A 72 -0.18 18.01 14.84
N THR A 73 -0.66 17.49 15.96
CA THR A 73 -1.95 17.82 16.55
C THR A 73 -1.72 18.38 17.95
N VAL A 74 -2.78 18.91 18.58
CA VAL A 74 -2.68 19.42 19.96
C VAL A 74 -2.33 18.29 20.95
N GLY A 75 -2.83 17.07 20.70
CA GLY A 75 -2.60 15.91 21.57
C GLY A 75 -1.45 14.98 21.18
N CYS A 76 -0.94 15.07 19.95
CA CYS A 76 0.11 14.17 19.46
C CYS A 76 1.04 14.90 18.48
N LYS A 77 2.35 14.77 18.72
CA LYS A 77 3.41 15.30 17.87
C LYS A 77 4.40 14.17 17.56
N ILE A 78 4.43 13.75 16.31
CA ILE A 78 5.37 12.74 15.80
C ILE A 78 6.31 13.44 14.83
N PRO A 79 7.62 13.51 15.11
CA PRO A 79 8.58 14.11 14.20
C PRO A 79 8.73 13.28 12.92
N ASP A 80 8.93 13.94 11.78
CA ASP A 80 9.24 13.25 10.53
C ASP A 80 10.75 13.02 10.43
N LEU A 81 11.20 11.93 11.03
CA LEU A 81 12.61 11.55 11.02
C LEU A 81 12.99 10.91 9.68
N PRO A 82 14.18 11.21 9.14
CA PRO A 82 14.64 10.58 7.92
C PRO A 82 14.79 9.06 8.10
N VAL A 83 14.42 8.31 7.05
CA VAL A 83 14.56 6.85 7.05
C VAL A 83 16.03 6.48 7.22
N PHE A 84 16.97 7.17 6.58
CA PHE A 84 18.39 6.99 6.82
C PHE A 84 19.02 8.34 7.15
N SER A 85 19.71 8.44 8.28
CA SER A 85 20.56 9.59 8.61
C SER A 85 22.00 9.13 8.79
N SER A 86 22.94 10.04 8.53
CA SER A 86 24.38 9.81 8.75
C SER A 86 24.67 9.33 10.17
N ASP A 87 23.98 9.91 11.15
CA ASP A 87 24.20 9.63 12.57
C ASP A 87 23.72 8.24 12.99
N MET A 88 22.79 7.66 12.21
CA MET A 88 22.22 6.35 12.47
C MET A 88 22.88 5.24 11.65
N ALA A 89 23.61 5.58 10.59
CA ALA A 89 24.29 4.63 9.71
C ALA A 89 25.20 3.66 10.48
N LYS A 90 25.88 4.16 11.52
CA LYS A 90 26.76 3.39 12.41
C LYS A 90 26.06 2.34 13.29
N TYR A 91 24.73 2.41 13.42
CA TYR A 91 23.95 1.45 14.22
C TYR A 91 23.21 0.42 13.35
N PHE A 92 23.29 0.54 12.03
CA PHE A 92 22.77 -0.48 11.13
C PHE A 92 23.90 -1.42 10.75
N GLU A 93 23.91 -2.60 11.34
CA GLU A 93 24.68 -3.71 10.83
C GLU A 93 23.98 -4.20 9.55
N TYR A 94 24.58 -3.89 8.39
CA TYR A 94 24.09 -4.34 7.08
C TYR A 94 24.50 -5.78 6.77
N GLU A 95 25.32 -6.40 7.62
CA GLU A 95 25.89 -7.72 7.40
C GLU A 95 25.01 -8.79 8.05
N PHE A 96 23.86 -9.05 7.44
CA PHE A 96 23.36 -10.42 7.47
C PHE A 96 24.02 -11.13 6.29
N ASP A 97 25.06 -11.92 6.54
CA ASP A 97 25.81 -12.71 5.54
C ASP A 97 24.97 -13.77 4.79
N GLY A 98 23.64 -13.65 4.85
CA GLY A 98 22.71 -14.71 4.53
C GLY A 98 22.75 -15.78 5.61
N ALA A 99 21.61 -16.39 5.90
CA ALA A 99 21.65 -17.66 6.60
C ALA A 99 22.33 -18.64 5.64
N HIS A 100 23.49 -19.19 6.00
CA HIS A 100 24.07 -20.34 5.33
C HIS A 100 23.19 -21.56 5.58
N CYS A 101 22.09 -21.65 4.84
CA CYS A 101 21.14 -22.74 4.92
C CYS A 101 21.73 -24.01 4.27
N ASN A 102 21.57 -25.14 4.94
CA ASN A 102 21.78 -26.48 4.38
C ASN A 102 23.14 -26.78 3.71
N LYS A 103 24.23 -26.07 4.04
CA LYS A 103 25.59 -26.36 3.53
C LYS A 103 25.62 -26.57 2.00
N ASP A 104 24.93 -25.71 1.25
CA ASP A 104 24.80 -25.76 -0.22
C ASP A 104 24.03 -26.98 -0.79
N LEU A 105 23.34 -27.75 0.05
CA LEU A 105 22.44 -28.83 -0.39
C LEU A 105 21.07 -28.27 -0.82
N PRO A 106 20.51 -28.74 -1.94
CA PRO A 106 19.17 -28.39 -2.36
C PRO A 106 18.13 -29.00 -1.41
N PRO A 107 16.91 -28.43 -1.34
CA PRO A 107 15.85 -29.01 -0.52
C PRO A 107 15.48 -30.42 -1.00
N LEU A 108 15.46 -31.39 -0.07
CA LEU A 108 15.08 -32.77 -0.38
C LEU A 108 13.57 -32.94 -0.54
N VAL A 109 12.79 -32.07 0.10
CA VAL A 109 11.33 -32.07 0.02
C VAL A 109 10.88 -30.69 -0.47
N GLN A 110 9.93 -30.68 -1.38
CA GLN A 110 9.31 -29.48 -1.91
C GLN A 110 7.81 -29.49 -1.59
N SER A 111 7.18 -28.33 -1.73
CA SER A 111 5.75 -28.17 -1.46
C SER A 111 5.06 -27.43 -2.60
N ASN A 112 3.80 -27.79 -2.84
CA ASN A 112 2.85 -26.93 -3.54
C ASN A 112 1.84 -26.36 -2.53
N LEU A 113 0.69 -25.87 -3.00
CA LEU A 113 -0.32 -25.25 -2.13
C LEU A 113 -0.93 -26.19 -1.07
N THR A 114 -0.92 -27.50 -1.31
CA THR A 114 -1.69 -28.48 -0.51
C THR A 114 -0.90 -29.74 -0.19
N SER A 115 0.31 -29.89 -0.70
CA SER A 115 1.01 -31.18 -0.69
C SER A 115 2.52 -31.00 -0.60
N LEU A 116 3.14 -31.95 0.08
CA LEU A 116 4.57 -32.18 0.07
C LEU A 116 4.92 -33.22 -0.96
N PHE A 117 6.07 -33.07 -1.61
CA PHE A 117 6.61 -34.09 -2.50
C PHE A 117 8.13 -34.18 -2.38
N LEU A 118 8.62 -35.41 -2.47
CA LEU A 118 10.04 -35.71 -2.44
C LEU A 118 10.69 -35.30 -3.76
N ASP A 119 11.74 -34.49 -3.67
CA ASP A 119 12.58 -34.16 -4.82
C ASP A 119 13.62 -35.26 -5.03
N LYS A 120 13.34 -36.14 -6.00
CA LYS A 120 14.20 -37.28 -6.29
C LYS A 120 15.56 -36.89 -6.86
N ASP A 121 15.64 -35.78 -7.57
CA ASP A 121 16.89 -35.32 -8.17
C ASP A 121 17.86 -34.84 -7.09
N SER A 122 17.30 -34.36 -5.97
CA SER A 122 18.06 -33.94 -4.80
C SER A 122 18.65 -35.12 -4.00
N LEU A 123 18.06 -36.32 -4.03
CA LEU A 123 18.55 -37.50 -3.28
C LEU A 123 20.02 -37.83 -3.52
N LEU A 124 20.49 -37.66 -4.77
CA LEU A 124 21.87 -37.92 -5.17
C LEU A 124 22.86 -37.06 -4.37
N LYS A 125 22.49 -35.82 -4.02
CA LYS A 125 23.35 -34.91 -3.26
C LYS A 125 23.38 -35.21 -1.76
N TYR A 126 22.43 -36.02 -1.28
CA TYR A 126 22.37 -36.50 0.09
C TYR A 126 23.03 -37.89 0.28
N ASN A 127 23.73 -38.40 -0.75
CA ASN A 127 24.40 -39.71 -0.74
C ASN A 127 23.45 -40.88 -0.40
N VAL A 128 22.16 -40.73 -0.69
CA VAL A 128 21.17 -41.80 -0.50
C VAL A 128 21.33 -42.81 -1.63
N SER A 129 21.89 -43.97 -1.31
CA SER A 129 22.16 -45.03 -2.29
C SER A 129 21.10 -46.13 -2.24
N ASN A 130 20.67 -46.53 -1.03
CA ASN A 130 19.65 -47.55 -0.83
C ASN A 130 18.32 -46.92 -0.39
N LEU A 131 17.32 -46.94 -1.26
CA LEU A 131 15.99 -46.38 -0.96
C LEU A 131 15.24 -47.15 0.14
N ASP A 132 15.57 -48.41 0.39
CA ASP A 132 14.90 -49.22 1.43
C ASP A 132 15.27 -48.76 2.85
N LEU A 133 16.44 -48.12 3.00
CA LEU A 133 16.91 -47.54 4.27
C LEU A 133 16.50 -46.07 4.42
N PHE A 134 15.81 -45.52 3.43
CA PHE A 134 15.42 -44.12 3.37
C PHE A 134 13.91 -43.96 3.59
N TYR A 135 13.52 -43.02 4.45
CA TYR A 135 12.13 -42.59 4.53
C TYR A 135 12.03 -41.14 5.00
N CYS A 136 10.98 -40.45 4.53
CA CYS A 136 10.57 -39.16 5.06
C CYS A 136 9.27 -39.32 5.84
N CYS A 137 9.09 -38.48 6.84
CA CYS A 137 7.82 -38.33 7.54
C CYS A 137 7.61 -36.89 7.98
N TYR A 138 6.35 -36.55 8.23
CA TYR A 138 5.98 -35.23 8.74
C TYR A 138 5.25 -35.33 10.07
N LYS A 139 5.38 -34.28 10.89
CA LYS A 139 4.68 -34.10 12.16
C LYS A 139 4.00 -32.75 12.16
N GLU A 140 2.77 -32.70 12.64
CA GLU A 140 2.06 -31.45 12.87
C GLU A 140 2.77 -30.61 13.94
N LEU A 141 2.88 -29.31 13.72
CA LEU A 141 3.31 -28.32 14.71
C LEU A 141 2.08 -27.53 15.18
N LYS A 142 1.75 -27.62 16.47
CA LYS A 142 0.69 -26.83 17.10
C LYS A 142 1.27 -25.76 18.00
N ARG A 143 0.66 -24.58 17.99
CA ARG A 143 0.87 -23.59 19.03
C ARG A 143 0.23 -24.10 20.31
N LYS A 144 1.00 -24.20 21.38
CA LYS A 144 0.47 -24.55 22.70
C LYS A 144 -0.20 -23.31 23.29
N ILE A 145 -1.42 -23.47 23.81
CA ILE A 145 -2.10 -22.38 24.54
C ILE A 145 -1.24 -22.06 25.76
N PRO A 146 -0.71 -20.83 25.89
CA PRO A 146 0.24 -20.53 26.94
C PRO A 146 -0.44 -20.57 28.31
N VAL A 147 0.10 -21.40 29.20
CA VAL A 147 -0.14 -21.28 30.63
C VAL A 147 1.00 -20.42 31.18
N GLY A 148 0.74 -19.12 31.41
CA GLY A 148 1.75 -18.18 31.87
C GLY A 148 2.36 -17.34 30.75
N ARG A 149 3.68 -17.45 30.51
CA ARG A 149 4.38 -16.61 29.51
C ARG A 149 3.81 -16.90 28.10
N PRO A 150 3.17 -15.92 27.45
CA PRO A 150 2.67 -16.08 26.10
C PRO A 150 3.87 -16.14 25.14
N ASP A 151 3.73 -16.92 24.07
CA ASP A 151 4.53 -16.77 22.83
C ASP A 151 5.80 -17.59 22.62
N SER A 152 6.12 -18.57 23.48
CA SER A 152 7.30 -19.46 23.25
C SER A 152 7.00 -20.96 23.27
N GLN A 153 5.74 -21.35 23.39
CA GLN A 153 5.37 -22.75 23.53
C GLN A 153 4.72 -23.29 22.25
N TYR A 154 5.33 -24.32 21.69
CA TYR A 154 4.81 -25.12 20.61
C TYR A 154 4.95 -26.60 20.96
N GLU A 155 4.13 -27.44 20.33
CA GLU A 155 4.18 -28.88 20.47
C GLU A 155 4.15 -29.54 19.10
N PHE A 156 4.92 -30.61 18.96
CA PHE A 156 4.82 -31.47 17.79
C PHE A 156 3.88 -32.62 18.10
N SER A 157 3.13 -33.06 17.09
CA SER A 157 2.41 -34.33 17.17
C SER A 157 3.39 -35.47 17.48
N SER A 158 2.95 -36.41 18.32
CA SER A 158 3.70 -37.62 18.64
C SER A 158 3.81 -38.57 17.44
N VAL A 159 2.89 -38.44 16.47
CA VAL A 159 2.82 -39.29 15.28
C VAL A 159 3.63 -38.68 14.14
N CYS A 160 4.55 -39.47 13.56
CA CYS A 160 5.22 -39.11 12.31
C CYS A 160 4.59 -39.87 11.15
N SER A 161 3.89 -39.15 10.28
CA SER A 161 3.21 -39.72 9.11
C SER A 161 4.21 -39.89 7.98
N LYS A 162 4.57 -41.14 7.67
CA LYS A 162 5.52 -41.46 6.59
C LYS A 162 4.91 -41.20 5.21
N PHE A 163 5.74 -40.78 4.26
CA PHE A 163 5.37 -40.65 2.86
C PHE A 163 6.57 -40.94 1.95
N GLU A 164 6.30 -41.47 0.75
CA GLU A 164 7.36 -41.91 -0.18
C GLU A 164 7.56 -40.97 -1.38
N LYS A 165 6.46 -40.41 -1.92
CA LYS A 165 6.51 -39.57 -3.13
C LYS A 165 5.81 -38.24 -2.92
N THR A 166 4.52 -38.29 -2.61
CA THR A 166 3.68 -37.10 -2.43
C THR A 166 2.67 -37.38 -1.34
N VAL A 167 2.38 -36.38 -0.54
CA VAL A 167 1.35 -36.45 0.50
C VAL A 167 0.60 -35.13 0.59
N GLU A 168 -0.73 -35.23 0.69
CA GLU A 168 -1.59 -34.09 0.97
C GLU A 168 -1.50 -33.71 2.44
N ILE A 169 -1.32 -32.42 2.72
CA ILE A 169 -1.21 -31.88 4.07
C ILE A 169 -2.50 -31.17 4.44
N LYS A 170 -3.05 -31.55 5.60
CA LYS A 170 -4.29 -30.98 6.14
C LYS A 170 -4.03 -30.04 7.32
N GLU A 171 -2.80 -30.04 7.81
CA GLU A 171 -2.31 -29.25 8.92
C GLU A 171 -1.77 -27.90 8.45
N GLU A 172 -1.85 -26.87 9.30
CA GLU A 172 -1.35 -25.53 8.95
C GLU A 172 0.19 -25.46 8.96
N PHE A 173 0.83 -26.22 9.85
CA PHE A 173 2.29 -26.24 9.98
C PHE A 173 2.77 -27.67 10.20
N VAL A 174 3.75 -28.08 9.42
CA VAL A 174 4.35 -29.41 9.53
C VAL A 174 5.87 -29.33 9.54
N LEU A 175 6.47 -30.13 10.41
CA LEU A 175 7.90 -30.42 10.40
C LEU A 175 8.12 -31.69 9.60
N VAL A 176 8.97 -31.61 8.58
CA VAL A 176 9.39 -32.76 7.78
C VAL A 176 10.78 -33.20 8.23
N GLU A 177 10.94 -34.50 8.41
CA GLU A 177 12.22 -35.13 8.73
C GLU A 177 12.43 -36.30 7.77
N CYS A 178 13.61 -36.35 7.13
CA CYS A 178 14.02 -37.51 6.34
C CYS A 178 15.22 -38.19 6.98
N ILE A 179 15.13 -39.51 7.02
CA ILE A 179 16.07 -40.39 7.71
C ILE A 179 16.63 -41.36 6.67
N TYR A 180 17.95 -41.54 6.70
CA TYR A 180 18.68 -42.52 5.91
C TYR A 180 19.60 -43.29 6.84
N ASP A 181 19.50 -44.62 6.85
CA ASP A 181 20.33 -45.50 7.70
C ASP A 181 20.32 -45.09 9.18
N ASN A 182 19.12 -44.80 9.70
CA ASN A 182 18.87 -44.29 11.07
C ASN A 182 19.45 -42.90 11.39
N GLU A 183 20.05 -42.19 10.43
CA GLU A 183 20.52 -40.82 10.59
C GLU A 183 19.58 -39.80 9.94
N LYS A 184 19.37 -38.66 10.62
CA LYS A 184 18.56 -37.56 10.08
C LYS A 184 19.39 -36.73 9.13
N ILE A 185 19.05 -36.82 7.84
CA ILE A 185 19.78 -36.14 6.76
C ILE A 185 19.09 -34.85 6.29
N TYR A 186 17.80 -34.69 6.57
CA TYR A 186 17.02 -33.51 6.18
C TYR A 186 15.99 -33.16 7.25
N LYS A 187 15.82 -31.86 7.48
CA LYS A 187 14.83 -31.31 8.40
C LYS A 187 14.38 -29.94 7.90
N ASP A 188 13.08 -29.76 7.73
CA ASP A 188 12.54 -28.50 7.27
C ASP A 188 11.10 -28.27 7.76
N LEU A 189 10.66 -27.01 7.76
CA LEU A 189 9.35 -26.60 8.21
C LEU A 189 8.54 -26.08 7.02
N PHE A 190 7.31 -26.58 6.87
CA PHE A 190 6.38 -26.14 5.84
C PHE A 190 5.13 -25.58 6.47
N ALA A 191 4.59 -24.54 5.83
CA ALA A 191 3.35 -23.88 6.21
C ALA A 191 2.34 -23.99 5.07
N PHE A 192 1.12 -24.39 5.40
CA PHE A 192 0.01 -24.59 4.49
C PHE A 192 -1.21 -23.79 4.96
N ILE A 193 -2.12 -23.52 4.02
CA ILE A 193 -3.41 -22.87 4.31
C ILE A 193 -4.52 -23.84 3.92
N PRO A 194 -4.75 -24.91 4.70
CA PRO A 194 -5.79 -25.88 4.41
C PRO A 194 -7.18 -25.22 4.46
N PRO A 195 -8.10 -25.57 3.55
CA PRO A 195 -9.46 -25.04 3.59
C PRO A 195 -10.17 -25.52 4.88
N LYS A 196 -10.57 -24.58 5.72
CA LYS A 196 -11.37 -24.89 6.93
C LYS A 196 -12.80 -25.21 6.51
N HIS A 197 -13.21 -26.46 6.70
CA HIS A 197 -14.52 -26.97 6.26
C HIS A 197 -15.72 -26.16 6.79
N ASP A 198 -15.57 -25.52 7.95
CA ASP A 198 -16.64 -24.75 8.60
C ASP A 198 -16.98 -23.43 7.89
N VAL A 199 -16.14 -22.96 6.96
CA VAL A 199 -16.32 -21.67 6.26
C VAL A 199 -16.94 -21.85 4.86
N ALA A 200 -16.92 -23.07 4.30
CA ALA A 200 -17.37 -23.36 2.94
C ALA A 200 -18.90 -23.36 2.75
N LEU A 201 -19.68 -23.14 3.82
CA LEU A 201 -21.14 -23.04 3.78
C LEU A 201 -21.66 -21.64 3.44
N LEU A 202 -20.77 -20.66 3.23
CA LEU A 202 -21.15 -19.30 2.86
C LEU A 202 -21.53 -19.22 1.37
N ASP A 203 -22.84 -19.33 1.14
CA ASP A 203 -23.65 -18.86 0.00
C ASP A 203 -22.89 -18.69 -1.34
N LYS A 204 -22.97 -19.74 -2.19
CA LYS A 204 -22.37 -19.80 -3.54
C LYS A 204 -22.86 -18.70 -4.51
N ASN A 205 -23.90 -17.95 -4.14
CA ASN A 205 -24.52 -16.92 -4.99
C ASN A 205 -23.95 -15.51 -4.79
N ARG A 206 -23.03 -15.29 -3.85
CA ARG A 206 -22.35 -13.99 -3.68
C ARG A 206 -21.04 -13.99 -4.45
N LYS A 207 -20.67 -12.86 -5.08
CA LYS A 207 -19.30 -12.64 -5.57
C LYS A 207 -18.34 -12.83 -4.40
N GLN A 208 -17.61 -13.93 -4.40
CA GLN A 208 -16.62 -14.24 -3.37
C GLN A 208 -15.39 -13.39 -3.63
N PHE A 209 -15.09 -12.47 -2.72
CA PHE A 209 -13.81 -11.78 -2.69
C PHE A 209 -12.84 -12.59 -1.83
N ASN A 210 -11.67 -12.89 -2.37
CA ASN A 210 -10.57 -13.44 -1.59
C ASN A 210 -9.88 -12.27 -0.88
N ILE A 211 -10.12 -12.11 0.42
CA ILE A 211 -9.52 -11.05 1.23
C ILE A 211 -8.35 -11.66 2.01
N LEU A 212 -7.14 -11.15 1.77
CA LEU A 212 -5.96 -11.46 2.56
C LEU A 212 -5.68 -10.31 3.54
N ILE A 213 -5.79 -10.59 4.84
CA ILE A 213 -5.43 -9.65 5.90
C ILE A 213 -4.10 -10.10 6.49
N ILE A 214 -3.09 -9.25 6.41
CA ILE A 214 -1.76 -9.50 7.00
C ILE A 214 -1.58 -8.54 8.17
N GLY A 215 -1.54 -9.08 9.38
CA GLY A 215 -1.16 -8.34 10.59
C GLY A 215 0.34 -8.44 10.84
N ILE A 216 1.01 -7.31 11.08
CA ILE A 216 2.41 -7.27 11.49
C ILE A 216 2.45 -6.57 12.85
N ASP A 217 2.74 -7.32 13.90
CA ASP A 217 2.80 -6.78 15.25
C ASP A 217 4.11 -6.01 15.48
N GLY A 218 3.99 -4.86 16.15
CA GLY A 218 5.12 -4.18 16.78
C GLY A 218 6.15 -3.51 15.85
N ILE A 219 5.88 -3.34 14.55
CA ILE A 219 6.83 -2.65 13.66
C ILE A 219 6.60 -1.14 13.63
N SER A 220 7.65 -0.36 13.94
CA SER A 220 7.61 1.09 13.73
C SER A 220 7.67 1.42 12.23
N ARG A 221 7.03 2.52 11.82
CA ARG A 221 7.07 3.00 10.42
C ARG A 221 8.51 3.09 9.90
N LEU A 222 9.43 3.66 10.68
CA LEU A 222 10.83 3.80 10.27
C LEU A 222 11.50 2.43 10.10
N ASN A 223 11.24 1.48 11.00
CA ASN A 223 11.83 0.15 10.88
C ASN A 223 11.29 -0.62 9.67
N PHE A 224 9.99 -0.49 9.38
CA PHE A 224 9.38 -1.03 8.16
C PHE A 224 10.06 -0.49 6.89
N HIS A 225 10.30 0.82 6.85
CA HIS A 225 11.00 1.46 5.73
C HIS A 225 12.46 1.01 5.56
N ARG A 226 13.15 0.69 6.66
CA ARG A 226 14.56 0.24 6.65
C ARG A 226 14.71 -1.24 6.33
N GLN A 227 14.06 -2.10 7.11
CA GLN A 227 14.28 -3.55 7.08
C GLN A 227 13.42 -4.26 6.02
N MET A 228 12.29 -3.67 5.60
CA MET A 228 11.35 -4.28 4.65
C MET A 228 11.21 -3.46 3.37
N ASN A 229 12.33 -2.97 2.84
CA ASN A 229 12.35 -2.06 1.68
C ASN A 229 11.67 -2.65 0.42
N LYS A 230 11.78 -3.96 0.19
CA LYS A 230 11.09 -4.67 -0.91
C LYS A 230 9.57 -4.61 -0.74
N THR A 231 9.08 -4.88 0.48
CA THR A 231 7.65 -4.81 0.81
C THR A 231 7.11 -3.39 0.63
N VAL A 232 7.85 -2.38 1.09
CA VAL A 232 7.49 -0.97 0.89
C VAL A 232 7.39 -0.62 -0.59
N LYS A 233 8.37 -1.05 -1.40
CA LYS A 233 8.36 -0.83 -2.85
C LYS A 233 7.14 -1.47 -3.51
N PHE A 234 6.84 -2.72 -3.15
CA PHE A 234 5.67 -3.44 -3.64
C PHE A 234 4.35 -2.73 -3.28
N LEU A 235 4.17 -2.33 -2.03
CA LEU A 235 2.96 -1.63 -1.58
C LEU A 235 2.77 -0.29 -2.31
N LYS A 236 3.85 0.47 -2.52
CA LYS A 236 3.79 1.72 -3.29
C LYS A 236 3.35 1.48 -4.74
N GLN A 237 3.85 0.42 -5.37
CA GLN A 237 3.47 0.04 -6.73
C GLN A 237 1.98 -0.30 -6.82
N LEU A 238 1.48 -1.13 -5.89
CA LEU A 238 0.06 -1.50 -5.84
C LEU A 238 -0.87 -0.29 -5.66
N ILE A 239 -0.47 0.66 -4.83
CA ILE A 239 -1.25 1.89 -4.61
C ILE A 239 -1.24 2.76 -5.87
N SER A 240 -0.08 2.93 -6.51
CA SER A 240 0.04 3.74 -7.73
C SER A 240 -0.66 3.17 -8.97
N GLN A 241 -0.92 1.86 -9.02
CA GLN A 241 -1.64 1.22 -10.12
C GLN A 241 -3.16 1.36 -10.02
N ASN A 242 -3.68 1.79 -8.87
CA ASN A 242 -5.11 1.92 -8.60
C ASN A 242 -5.57 3.38 -8.47
N SER A 243 -4.69 4.35 -8.76
CA SER A 243 -4.91 5.80 -8.72
C SER A 243 -4.73 6.41 -10.10
#